data_AF-A0A352LU01-F1
#
_entry.id   AF-A0A352LU01-F1
#
_cell.length_a   1.000
_cell.length_b   1.000
_cell.length_c   1.000
_cell.angle_alpha   90.00
_cell.angle_beta   90.00
_cell.angle_gamma   90.00
#
_symmetry.space_group_name_H-M   'P 1'
#
loop_
_entity.id
_entity.type
_entity.pdbx_description
1 polymer ?
#
loop_
_entity_poly.entity_id
_entity_poly.type
_entity_poly.pdbx_seq_one_letter_code
_entity_poly.pdbx_strand_id
1 'polypeptide(L)'
;MLIMFTMKKKIFLLFIVHIFLLGCANNPVLLGISELEWTSYSPEKQKSLLASYNQAAKERKKIIKEQGNQKLGNEFLEVTVFDGKVMFPPSFINWQNYKPVKFTIFEGQCSDIAIEHQSDNDSKTKLGVCFYDNVLYLDPIYYDLTKKNGTTTIHFSPLWLTGFTYKGISSSGYVRMNNVTIEIKQREESPNKT
;
A
#
# COMPACT_ATOMS: atom_id res chain seq x y z
N MET A 1 -7.44 -13.27 -61.13
CA MET A 1 -6.62 -12.43 -60.23
C MET A 1 -7.47 -11.35 -59.53
N LEU A 2 -8.70 -11.66 -59.06
CA LEU A 2 -9.55 -10.70 -58.32
C LEU A 2 -9.93 -11.23 -56.91
N ILE A 3 -9.73 -12.53 -56.66
CA ILE A 3 -10.09 -13.21 -55.42
C ILE A 3 -9.04 -12.99 -54.31
N MET A 4 -7.78 -12.71 -54.66
CA MET A 4 -6.71 -12.48 -53.68
C MET A 4 -6.79 -11.13 -52.94
N PHE A 5 -7.54 -10.14 -53.46
CA PHE A 5 -7.63 -8.82 -52.83
C PHE A 5 -8.71 -8.75 -51.73
N THR A 6 -9.77 -9.55 -51.82
CA THR A 6 -10.88 -9.54 -50.85
C THR A 6 -10.53 -10.28 -49.56
N MET A 7 -9.63 -11.27 -49.61
CA MET A 7 -9.19 -11.99 -48.40
C MET A 7 -8.31 -11.14 -47.47
N LYS A 8 -7.49 -10.22 -48.01
CA LYS A 8 -6.63 -9.35 -47.18
C LYS A 8 -7.42 -8.34 -46.32
N LYS A 9 -8.57 -7.85 -46.81
CA LYS A 9 -9.42 -6.90 -46.05
C LYS A 9 -10.15 -7.57 -44.88
N LYS A 10 -10.56 -8.83 -45.00
CA LYS A 10 -11.28 -9.56 -43.93
C LYS A 10 -10.35 -9.92 -42.76
N ILE A 11 -9.09 -10.28 -43.05
CA ILE A 11 -8.09 -10.60 -42.02
C ILE A 11 -7.70 -9.33 -41.23
N PHE A 12 -7.58 -8.18 -41.88
CA PHE A 12 -7.26 -6.92 -41.22
C PHE A 12 -8.38 -6.45 -40.26
N LEU A 13 -9.64 -6.67 -40.64
CA LEU A 13 -10.80 -6.33 -39.81
C LEU A 13 -10.91 -7.22 -38.57
N LEU A 14 -10.51 -8.49 -38.66
CA LEU A 14 -10.46 -9.43 -37.53
C LEU A 14 -9.38 -9.05 -36.49
N PHE A 15 -8.25 -8.50 -36.93
CA PHE A 15 -7.17 -8.03 -36.04
C PHE A 15 -7.56 -6.77 -35.26
N ILE A 16 -8.28 -5.83 -35.88
CA ILE A 16 -8.74 -4.60 -35.19
C ILE A 16 -9.73 -4.94 -34.08
N VAL A 17 -10.64 -5.88 -34.29
CA VAL A 17 -11.61 -6.30 -33.26
C VAL A 17 -10.93 -6.96 -32.05
N HIS A 18 -9.83 -7.70 -32.25
CA HIS A 18 -9.08 -8.30 -31.13
C HIS A 18 -8.31 -7.27 -30.30
N ILE A 19 -7.84 -6.17 -30.90
CA ILE A 19 -7.13 -5.11 -30.17
C ILE A 19 -8.10 -4.29 -29.30
N PHE A 20 -9.35 -4.12 -29.72
CA PHE A 20 -10.37 -3.43 -28.92
C PHE A 20 -11.01 -4.28 -27.81
N LEU A 21 -10.81 -5.61 -27.81
CA LEU A 21 -11.24 -6.50 -26.73
C LEU A 21 -10.22 -6.62 -25.59
N LEU A 22 -9.01 -6.10 -25.78
CA LEU A 22 -8.08 -5.80 -24.67
C LEU A 22 -8.51 -4.49 -24.00
N GLY A 23 -9.74 -4.51 -23.45
CA GLY A 23 -10.30 -3.39 -22.70
C GLY A 23 -9.34 -2.96 -21.59
N CYS A 24 -9.22 -1.65 -21.41
CA CYS A 24 -8.48 -1.02 -20.33
C CYS A 24 -8.84 -1.69 -18.99
N ALA A 25 -8.00 -2.61 -18.53
CA ALA A 25 -8.15 -3.21 -17.21
C ALA A 25 -7.98 -2.07 -16.20
N ASN A 26 -9.05 -1.77 -15.46
CA ASN A 26 -9.02 -0.80 -14.37
C ASN A 26 -7.88 -1.17 -13.42
N ASN A 27 -6.84 -0.34 -13.42
CA ASN A 27 -5.54 -0.68 -12.87
C ASN A 27 -5.62 -0.68 -11.32
N PRO A 28 -5.22 -1.76 -10.62
CA PRO A 28 -5.29 -1.88 -9.16
C PRO A 28 -4.42 -0.88 -8.38
N VAL A 29 -3.56 -0.12 -9.09
CA VAL A 29 -2.70 0.94 -8.54
C VAL A 29 -3.49 1.93 -7.69
N LEU A 30 -4.77 2.20 -8.01
CA LEU A 30 -5.64 3.10 -7.26
C LEU A 30 -5.81 2.71 -5.78
N LEU A 31 -5.72 1.43 -5.43
CA LEU A 31 -5.97 0.93 -4.08
C LEU A 31 -4.68 0.77 -3.24
N GLY A 32 -3.51 0.93 -3.87
CA GLY A 32 -2.22 0.58 -3.26
C GLY A 32 -2.01 -0.93 -3.11
N ILE A 33 -2.79 -1.75 -3.82
CA ILE A 33 -2.74 -3.22 -3.80
C ILE A 33 -1.86 -3.69 -4.97
N SER A 34 -1.01 -4.69 -4.75
CA SER A 34 -0.21 -5.28 -5.83
C SER A 34 -1.09 -6.01 -6.85
N GLU A 35 -0.65 -6.14 -8.10
CA GLU A 35 -1.41 -6.87 -9.12
C GLU A 35 -1.61 -8.35 -8.75
N LEU A 36 -0.58 -8.97 -8.14
CA LEU A 36 -0.67 -10.35 -7.66
C LEU A 36 -1.73 -10.48 -6.55
N GLU A 37 -1.76 -9.55 -5.60
CA GLU A 37 -2.79 -9.55 -4.55
C GLU A 37 -4.17 -9.27 -5.13
N TRP A 38 -4.28 -8.33 -6.06
CA TRP A 38 -5.55 -7.98 -6.70
C TRP A 38 -6.18 -9.17 -7.44
N THR A 39 -5.37 -9.88 -8.23
CA THR A 39 -5.81 -11.05 -8.99
C THR A 39 -6.14 -12.26 -8.10
N SER A 40 -5.63 -12.29 -6.88
CA SER A 40 -5.99 -13.32 -5.89
C SER A 40 -7.40 -13.15 -5.30
N TYR A 41 -7.99 -11.96 -5.41
CA TYR A 41 -9.34 -11.70 -4.92
C TYR A 41 -10.43 -12.20 -5.87
N SER A 42 -11.56 -12.67 -5.32
CA SER A 42 -12.73 -13.01 -6.12
C SER A 42 -13.30 -11.76 -6.81
N PRO A 43 -13.99 -11.90 -7.96
CA PRO A 43 -14.62 -10.77 -8.66
C PRO A 43 -15.59 -9.98 -7.77
N GLU A 44 -16.31 -10.66 -6.87
CA GLU A 44 -17.23 -10.02 -5.92
C GLU A 44 -16.46 -9.17 -4.90
N LYS A 45 -15.33 -9.67 -4.41
CA LYS A 45 -14.46 -8.93 -3.48
C LYS A 45 -13.82 -7.73 -4.17
N GLN A 46 -13.32 -7.89 -5.40
CA GLN A 46 -12.80 -6.79 -6.21
C GLN A 46 -13.86 -5.69 -6.40
N LYS A 47 -15.07 -6.07 -6.79
CA LYS A 47 -16.20 -5.13 -6.95
C LYS A 47 -16.54 -4.42 -5.64
N SER A 48 -16.57 -5.15 -4.53
CA SER A 48 -16.83 -4.58 -3.19
C SER A 48 -15.75 -3.58 -2.76
N LEU A 49 -14.48 -3.89 -3.02
CA LEU A 49 -13.35 -2.99 -2.72
C LEU A 49 -13.43 -1.70 -3.55
N LEU A 50 -13.73 -1.80 -4.85
CA LEU A 50 -13.91 -0.63 -5.70
C LEU A 50 -15.10 0.23 -5.27
N ALA A 51 -16.21 -0.40 -4.88
CA ALA A 51 -17.38 0.33 -4.36
C ALA A 51 -17.02 1.10 -3.07
N SER A 52 -16.34 0.43 -2.14
CA SER A 52 -15.89 1.03 -0.87
C SER A 52 -14.91 2.19 -1.11
N TYR A 53 -13.96 2.00 -2.02
CA TYR A 53 -13.02 3.05 -2.43
C TYR A 53 -13.75 4.27 -2.98
N ASN A 54 -14.68 4.05 -3.92
CA ASN A 54 -15.43 5.12 -4.56
C ASN A 54 -16.30 5.88 -3.56
N GLN A 55 -16.87 5.19 -2.57
CA GLN A 55 -17.62 5.82 -1.50
C GLN A 55 -16.71 6.69 -0.62
N ALA A 56 -15.61 6.13 -0.11
CA ALA A 56 -14.66 6.86 0.71
C ALA A 56 -14.04 8.07 -0.02
N ALA A 57 -13.74 7.92 -1.31
CA ALA A 57 -13.24 9.01 -2.15
C ALA A 57 -14.26 10.15 -2.30
N LYS A 58 -15.55 9.83 -2.45
CA LYS A 58 -16.63 10.83 -2.51
C LYS A 58 -16.79 11.56 -1.18
N GLU A 59 -16.75 10.82 -0.07
CA GLU A 59 -16.83 11.38 1.28
C GLU A 59 -15.66 12.34 1.55
N ARG A 60 -14.42 11.93 1.22
CA ARG A 60 -13.25 12.81 1.33
C ARG A 60 -13.38 14.08 0.48
N LYS A 61 -13.84 13.95 -0.77
CA LYS A 61 -14.05 15.10 -1.64
C LYS A 61 -15.07 16.10 -1.07
N LYS A 62 -16.10 15.59 -0.38
CA LYS A 62 -17.09 16.41 0.32
C LYS A 62 -16.45 17.16 1.49
N ILE A 63 -15.69 16.47 2.33
CA ILE A 63 -14.97 17.05 3.48
C ILE A 63 -14.04 18.19 3.01
N ILE A 64 -13.21 17.94 1.99
CA ILE A 64 -12.30 18.95 1.42
C ILE A 64 -13.08 20.18 0.90
N LYS A 65 -14.23 19.95 0.24
CA LYS A 65 -15.06 21.05 -0.26
C LYS A 65 -15.67 21.88 0.86
N GLU A 66 -16.06 21.24 1.97
CA GLU A 66 -16.70 21.89 3.12
C GLU A 66 -15.71 22.65 4.01
N GLN A 67 -14.52 22.09 4.22
CA GLN A 67 -13.45 22.70 5.05
C GLN A 67 -12.61 23.74 4.30
N GLY A 68 -12.80 23.88 2.98
CA GLY A 68 -11.96 24.72 2.13
C GLY A 68 -10.53 24.17 1.99
N ASN A 69 -9.63 24.92 1.35
CA ASN A 69 -8.22 24.54 1.21
C ASN A 69 -7.43 24.58 2.54
N GLN A 70 -8.10 24.56 3.71
CA GLN A 70 -7.40 24.40 4.97
C GLN A 70 -6.72 23.02 4.94
N LYS A 71 -5.39 23.06 5.01
CA LYS A 71 -4.55 21.86 5.08
C LYS A 71 -5.05 21.05 6.28
N LEU A 72 -5.51 19.82 6.04
CA LEU A 72 -5.87 18.83 7.04
C LEU A 72 -4.62 18.51 7.89
N GLY A 73 -4.29 19.40 8.82
CA GLY A 73 -3.01 19.43 9.53
C GLY A 73 -2.91 18.44 10.69
N ASN A 74 -4.00 17.75 11.01
CA ASN A 74 -4.12 16.90 12.19
C ASN A 74 -4.44 15.44 11.83
N GLU A 75 -4.19 15.04 10.59
CA GLU A 75 -4.35 13.65 10.17
C GLU A 75 -3.13 12.81 10.62
N PHE A 76 -3.41 11.62 11.15
CA PHE A 76 -2.39 10.63 11.49
C PHE A 76 -2.81 9.24 11.07
N LEU A 77 -1.83 8.35 10.92
CA LEU A 77 -2.07 6.94 10.65
C LEU A 77 -1.91 6.14 11.93
N GLU A 78 -2.90 5.32 12.25
CA GLU A 78 -2.74 4.14 13.10
C GLU A 78 -2.30 2.99 12.19
N VAL A 79 -1.09 2.47 12.42
CA VAL A 79 -0.51 1.38 11.62
C VAL A 79 -0.26 0.17 12.52
N THR A 80 -0.68 -1.00 12.06
CA THR A 80 -0.37 -2.28 12.69
C THR A 80 0.40 -3.15 11.69
N VAL A 81 1.57 -3.65 12.09
CA VAL A 81 2.38 -4.59 11.31
C VAL A 81 2.38 -5.94 12.03
N PHE A 82 1.90 -6.98 11.36
CA PHE A 82 1.72 -8.31 11.93
C PHE A 82 1.83 -9.40 10.85
N ASP A 83 1.83 -10.67 11.26
CA ASP A 83 2.09 -11.83 10.40
C ASP A 83 3.42 -11.78 9.63
N GLY A 84 3.74 -12.84 8.89
CA GLY A 84 4.96 -12.92 8.09
C GLY A 84 6.20 -13.15 8.96
N LYS A 85 7.37 -12.78 8.42
CA LYS A 85 8.66 -12.96 9.08
C LYS A 85 9.59 -11.78 8.84
N VAL A 86 10.57 -11.61 9.73
CA VAL A 86 11.61 -10.57 9.64
C VAL A 86 13.01 -11.16 9.76
N MET A 87 14.03 -10.44 9.31
CA MET A 87 15.44 -10.80 9.56
C MET A 87 16.17 -9.69 10.30
N PHE A 88 16.59 -9.95 11.53
CA PHE A 88 17.28 -8.96 12.33
C PHE A 88 18.74 -8.75 11.85
N PRO A 89 19.21 -7.49 11.72
CA PRO A 89 20.63 -7.18 11.59
C PRO A 89 21.38 -7.46 12.91
N PRO A 90 22.71 -7.62 12.89
CA PRO A 90 23.58 -7.64 11.70
C PRO A 90 23.69 -9.03 11.05
N SER A 91 23.15 -10.06 11.70
CA SER A 91 23.44 -11.45 11.36
C SER A 91 22.65 -11.93 10.13
N PHE A 92 21.42 -11.44 9.93
CA PHE A 92 20.56 -11.79 8.78
C PHE A 92 20.47 -13.29 8.47
N ILE A 93 20.63 -14.14 9.49
CA ILE A 93 20.85 -15.58 9.28
C ILE A 93 19.55 -16.27 8.89
N ASN A 94 18.44 -15.95 9.56
CA ASN A 94 17.17 -16.65 9.40
C ASN A 94 15.97 -15.71 9.46
N TRP A 95 14.91 -16.09 8.73
CA TRP A 95 13.58 -15.51 8.87
C TRP A 95 12.97 -15.93 10.20
N GLN A 96 12.64 -14.96 11.04
CA GLN A 96 12.14 -15.17 12.39
C GLN A 96 10.74 -14.56 12.56
N ASN A 97 9.96 -15.13 13.48
CA ASN A 97 8.70 -14.53 13.88
C ASN A 97 8.98 -13.33 14.80
N TYR A 98 8.07 -12.37 14.78
CA TYR A 98 8.15 -11.16 15.58
C TYR A 98 6.81 -10.90 16.27
N LYS A 99 6.82 -10.08 17.31
CA LYS A 99 5.58 -9.62 17.94
C LYS A 99 4.91 -8.56 17.06
N PRO A 100 3.58 -8.63 16.85
CA PRO A 100 2.84 -7.57 16.19
C PRO A 100 3.15 -6.21 16.81
N VAL A 101 3.36 -5.20 15.97
CA VAL A 101 3.62 -3.84 16.43
C VAL A 101 2.52 -2.92 15.94
N LYS A 102 2.07 -2.03 16.84
CA LYS A 102 1.13 -0.97 16.53
C LYS A 102 1.78 0.37 16.86
N PHE A 103 1.66 1.32 15.94
CA PHE A 103 2.20 2.67 16.13
C PHE A 103 1.32 3.72 15.47
N THR A 104 1.55 4.97 15.87
CA THR A 104 0.93 6.14 15.26
C THR A 104 2.01 6.98 14.58
N ILE A 105 1.71 7.52 13.40
CA ILE A 105 2.62 8.43 12.69
C ILE A 105 1.82 9.58 12.06
N PHE A 106 2.29 10.80 12.27
CA PHE A 106 1.68 12.00 11.70
C PHE A 106 2.36 12.37 10.37
N GLU A 107 1.63 13.07 9.51
CA GLU A 107 2.18 13.62 8.28
C GLU A 107 3.38 14.52 8.60
N GLY A 108 4.50 14.31 7.92
CA GLY A 108 5.75 15.04 8.20
C GLY A 108 6.70 14.37 9.18
N GLN A 109 6.38 13.17 9.69
CA GLN A 109 7.21 12.50 10.71
C GLN A 109 7.96 11.28 10.18
N CYS A 110 9.11 11.02 10.80
CA CYS A 110 9.79 9.73 10.79
C CYS A 110 9.98 9.23 12.22
N SER A 111 9.85 7.92 12.40
CA SER A 111 9.99 7.25 13.70
C SER A 111 10.74 5.92 13.55
N ASP A 112 11.43 5.53 14.61
CA ASP A 112 11.99 4.19 14.75
C ASP A 112 11.03 3.33 15.57
N ILE A 113 10.43 2.31 14.96
CA ILE A 113 9.50 1.41 15.63
C ILE A 113 10.24 0.15 16.08
N ALA A 114 10.17 -0.20 17.36
CA ALA A 114 10.79 -1.42 17.84
C ALA A 114 10.07 -2.66 17.30
N ILE A 115 10.81 -3.53 16.62
CA ILE A 115 10.36 -4.88 16.25
C ILE A 115 11.10 -5.85 17.15
N GLU A 116 10.34 -6.64 17.90
CA GLU A 116 10.86 -7.61 18.87
C GLU A 116 10.67 -9.03 18.35
N HIS A 117 11.67 -9.88 18.58
CA HIS A 117 11.53 -11.31 18.36
C HIS A 117 10.39 -11.90 19.21
N GLN A 118 9.66 -12.88 18.68
CA GLN A 118 8.47 -13.40 19.35
C GLN A 118 8.78 -14.10 20.68
N SER A 119 9.89 -14.83 20.74
CA SER A 119 10.27 -15.66 21.91
C SER A 119 11.43 -15.09 22.73
N ASP A 120 12.04 -14.00 22.29
CA ASP A 120 13.23 -13.41 22.92
C ASP A 120 13.03 -11.90 23.01
N ASN A 121 12.83 -11.40 24.24
CA ASN A 121 12.57 -9.98 24.47
C ASN A 121 13.83 -9.12 24.32
N ASP A 122 15.02 -9.73 24.39
CA ASP A 122 16.29 -9.01 24.30
C ASP A 122 16.68 -8.77 22.82
N SER A 123 16.19 -9.63 21.93
CA SER A 123 16.36 -9.50 20.48
C SER A 123 15.35 -8.51 19.89
N LYS A 124 15.76 -7.25 19.74
CA LYS A 124 14.99 -6.18 19.10
C LYS A 124 15.78 -5.41 18.05
N THR A 125 15.09 -4.89 17.05
CA THR A 125 15.63 -3.93 16.08
C THR A 125 14.66 -2.78 15.87
N LYS A 126 15.10 -1.77 15.11
CA LYS A 126 14.31 -0.59 14.76
C LYS A 126 13.89 -0.66 13.30
N LEU A 127 12.58 -0.71 13.08
CA LEU A 127 11.95 -0.48 11.79
C LEU A 127 11.79 1.04 11.60
N GLY A 128 12.60 1.63 10.72
CA GLY A 128 12.42 3.01 10.33
C GLY A 128 11.12 3.17 9.53
N VAL A 129 10.30 4.14 9.90
CA VAL A 129 9.04 4.47 9.21
C VAL A 129 8.95 5.98 9.01
N CYS A 130 8.37 6.40 7.90
CA CYS A 130 8.23 7.81 7.54
C CYS A 130 6.89 8.03 6.82
N PHE A 131 6.20 9.13 7.11
CA PHE A 131 4.93 9.46 6.45
C PHE A 131 4.98 10.89 5.90
N TYR A 132 5.01 11.00 4.57
CA TYR A 132 5.09 12.28 3.86
C TYR A 132 4.33 12.20 2.54
N ASP A 133 3.72 13.31 2.15
CA ASP A 133 2.99 13.49 0.90
C ASP A 133 1.93 12.40 0.67
N ASN A 134 1.27 11.98 1.76
CA ASN A 134 0.32 10.87 1.75
C ASN A 134 0.96 9.51 1.33
N VAL A 135 2.24 9.29 1.62
CA VAL A 135 2.95 8.03 1.35
C VAL A 135 3.61 7.54 2.62
N LEU A 136 3.29 6.31 3.01
CA LEU A 136 3.95 5.60 4.11
C LEU A 136 5.17 4.86 3.54
N TYR A 137 6.35 5.28 3.97
CA TYR A 137 7.61 4.62 3.65
C TYR A 137 8.06 3.77 4.83
N LEU A 138 8.55 2.57 4.53
CA LEU A 138 8.96 1.59 5.52
C LEU A 138 10.36 1.07 5.20
N ASP A 139 11.10 0.80 6.27
CA ASP A 139 12.35 0.06 6.29
C ASP A 139 13.40 0.63 5.31
N PRO A 140 13.91 1.85 5.57
CA PRO A 140 14.91 2.49 4.71
C PRO A 140 16.27 1.77 4.77
N ILE A 141 17.10 2.04 3.76
CA ILE A 141 18.50 1.62 3.73
C ILE A 141 19.39 2.86 3.74
N TYR A 142 20.26 2.97 4.75
CA TYR A 142 21.12 4.14 4.91
C TYR A 142 22.27 4.25 3.89
N TYR A 143 22.74 3.12 3.35
CA TYR A 143 23.86 3.09 2.40
C TYR A 143 23.43 3.13 0.92
N ASP A 144 22.13 3.03 0.64
CA ASP A 144 21.58 3.15 -0.71
C ASP A 144 20.68 4.39 -0.79
N LEU A 145 21.20 5.47 -1.36
CA LEU A 145 20.50 6.76 -1.44
C LEU A 145 19.17 6.67 -2.21
N THR A 146 19.01 5.68 -3.10
CA THR A 146 17.76 5.45 -3.82
C THR A 146 16.66 4.89 -2.92
N LYS A 147 17.05 4.30 -1.79
CA LYS A 147 16.20 3.62 -0.80
C LYS A 147 16.22 4.31 0.57
N LYS A 148 16.74 5.54 0.62
CA LYS A 148 16.89 6.31 1.87
C LYS A 148 15.58 6.59 2.60
N ASN A 149 14.47 6.70 1.85
CA ASN A 149 13.16 6.98 2.42
C ASN A 149 12.45 5.68 2.86
N GLY A 150 12.72 4.56 2.20
CA GLY A 150 12.10 3.27 2.44
C GLY A 150 12.36 2.32 1.28
N THR A 151 12.31 1.01 1.54
CA THR A 151 12.30 0.00 0.45
C THR A 151 10.92 -0.53 0.13
N THR A 152 9.95 -0.25 1.01
CA THR A 152 8.53 -0.50 0.80
C THR A 152 7.80 0.83 0.92
N THR A 153 6.90 1.08 -0.02
CA THR A 153 6.10 2.32 -0.07
C THR A 153 4.63 1.96 -0.24
N ILE A 154 3.77 2.55 0.59
CA ILE A 154 2.32 2.38 0.49
C ILE A 154 1.72 3.78 0.29
N HIS A 155 1.20 4.01 -0.91
CA HIS A 155 0.52 5.25 -1.25
C HIS A 155 -0.85 5.31 -0.57
N PHE A 156 -1.28 6.51 -0.22
CA PHE A 156 -2.60 6.75 0.34
C PHE A 156 -3.70 6.13 -0.52
N SER A 157 -4.62 5.49 0.18
CA SER A 157 -5.88 5.02 -0.34
C SER A 157 -7.00 5.61 0.52
N PRO A 158 -8.10 6.12 -0.08
CA PRO A 158 -9.32 6.47 0.64
C PRO A 158 -9.82 5.36 1.57
N LEU A 159 -9.48 4.10 1.32
CA LEU A 159 -9.82 2.99 2.21
C LEU A 159 -9.17 3.11 3.60
N TRP A 160 -8.10 3.90 3.75
CA TRP A 160 -7.48 4.17 5.04
C TRP A 160 -8.45 4.89 5.99
N LEU A 161 -9.39 5.69 5.48
CA LEU A 161 -10.40 6.37 6.30
C LEU A 161 -11.27 5.39 7.11
N THR A 162 -11.50 4.19 6.54
CA THR A 162 -12.24 3.10 7.21
C THR A 162 -11.34 2.06 7.84
N GLY A 163 -10.04 2.07 7.54
CA GLY A 163 -9.10 1.01 7.84
C GLY A 163 -8.97 0.04 6.66
N PHE A 164 -7.73 -0.28 6.27
CA PHE A 164 -7.45 -1.22 5.20
C PHE A 164 -6.24 -2.09 5.52
N THR A 165 -6.27 -3.34 5.07
CA THR A 165 -5.24 -4.34 5.32
C THR A 165 -4.56 -4.75 4.03
N TYR A 166 -3.26 -4.53 3.95
CA TYR A 166 -2.38 -4.97 2.87
C TYR A 166 -1.69 -6.26 3.27
N LYS A 167 -1.73 -7.27 2.41
CA LYS A 167 -1.10 -8.58 2.68
C LYS A 167 0.09 -8.81 1.76
N GLY A 168 1.01 -9.67 2.19
CA GLY A 168 2.14 -10.07 1.37
C GLY A 168 3.15 -8.94 1.14
N ILE A 169 3.23 -8.00 2.07
CA ILE A 169 4.18 -6.90 1.99
C ILE A 169 5.56 -7.44 2.33
N SER A 170 6.55 -7.09 1.50
CA SER A 170 7.95 -7.46 1.71
C SER A 170 8.83 -6.23 1.58
N SER A 171 9.92 -6.24 2.33
CA SER A 171 10.92 -5.18 2.39
C SER A 171 12.31 -5.78 2.24
N SER A 172 13.17 -5.08 1.51
CA SER A 172 14.60 -5.40 1.40
C SER A 172 15.49 -4.51 2.28
N GLY A 173 14.87 -3.76 3.19
CA GLY A 173 15.48 -2.75 4.02
C GLY A 173 16.39 -3.27 5.13
N TYR A 174 16.53 -2.49 6.18
CA TYR A 174 17.39 -2.81 7.31
C TYR A 174 16.84 -3.97 8.16
N VAL A 175 15.54 -4.02 8.41
CA VAL A 175 14.86 -5.10 9.16
C VAL A 175 14.48 -6.28 8.28
N ARG A 176 14.36 -6.06 6.95
CA ARG A 176 13.93 -7.04 5.94
C ARG A 176 12.66 -7.79 6.34
N MET A 177 11.56 -7.44 5.69
CA MET A 177 10.25 -8.06 5.96
C MET A 177 9.91 -9.02 4.83
N ASN A 178 9.27 -10.14 5.15
CA ASN A 178 8.78 -11.08 4.15
C ASN A 178 7.35 -11.49 4.46
N ASN A 179 6.46 -11.20 3.50
CA ASN A 179 5.06 -11.58 3.52
C ASN A 179 4.33 -11.10 4.80
N VAL A 180 4.62 -9.87 5.23
CA VAL A 180 3.96 -9.25 6.38
C VAL A 180 2.60 -8.67 5.98
N THR A 181 1.72 -8.55 6.95
CA THR A 181 0.43 -7.89 6.84
C THR A 181 0.52 -6.51 7.50
N ILE A 182 0.05 -5.49 6.80
CA ILE A 182 0.03 -4.11 7.30
C ILE A 182 -1.39 -3.59 7.27
N GLU A 183 -1.95 -3.29 8.44
CA GLU A 183 -3.20 -2.58 8.58
C GLU A 183 -2.94 -1.08 8.77
N ILE A 184 -3.60 -0.25 7.97
CA ILE A 184 -3.49 1.21 8.01
C ILE A 184 -4.87 1.80 8.20
N LYS A 185 -5.00 2.67 9.19
CA LYS A 185 -6.20 3.45 9.43
C LYS A 185 -5.86 4.92 9.66
N GLN A 186 -6.44 5.80 8.85
CA GLN A 186 -6.28 7.23 8.99
C GLN A 186 -7.30 7.78 9.99
N ARG A 187 -6.83 8.66 10.87
CA ARG A 187 -7.61 9.33 11.90
C ARG A 187 -7.32 10.83 11.87
N GLU A 188 -8.26 11.59 12.41
CA GLU A 188 -8.08 13.01 12.69
C GLU A 188 -7.99 13.17 14.21
N GLU A 189 -7.06 14.01 14.67
CA GLU A 189 -7.04 14.41 16.07
C GLU A 189 -8.33 15.19 16.36
N SER A 190 -9.14 14.70 17.31
CA SER A 190 -10.35 15.42 17.69
C SER A 190 -9.93 16.79 18.23
N PRO A 191 -10.51 17.90 17.75
CA PRO A 191 -10.22 19.21 18.34
C PRO A 191 -10.58 19.12 19.81
N ASN A 192 -9.58 19.23 20.68
CA ASN A 192 -9.80 19.22 22.12
C ASN A 192 -10.87 20.28 22.43
N LYS A 193 -12.06 19.82 22.83
CA LYS A 193 -13.08 20.70 23.38
C LYS A 193 -12.51 21.19 24.72
N THR A 194 -11.85 22.33 24.66
CA THR A 194 -11.33 23.04 25.83
C THR A 194 -12.39 24.02 26.30
#